data_AF-A0A072N962-F1
#
_entry.id   AF-A0A072N962-F1
#
_cell.length_a   1.000
_cell.length_b   1.000
_cell.length_c   1.000
_cell.angle_alpha   90.00
_cell.angle_beta   90.00
_cell.angle_gamma   90.00
#
_symmetry.space_group_name_H-M   'P 1'
#
loop_
_entity.id
_entity.type
_entity.pdbx_description
1 polymer ?
#
loop_
_entity_poly.entity_id
_entity_poly.type
_entity_poly.pdbx_seq_one_letter_code
_entity_poly.pdbx_strand_id
1 'polypeptide(L)'
;MSLSPGTREEAANPPSLAEAVALWQAGELGREALVGQLTTQQEGTAVRSLLETLSVGHPEHEGLGAADTAGWRAELLASRAKTWPHPESAGLLVGPQVLILTDGQRGVVLTPEGHRVLGASVSASLLLLCQTIVMADHAVDAQELGTLRQQRIESTSTSLSEIEPLP
;
A
#
# COMPACT_ATOMS: atom_id res chain seq x y z
N MET A 1 44.30 -33.04 3.89
CA MET A 1 42.88 -32.86 4.23
C MET A 1 42.79 -31.90 5.40
N SER A 2 42.49 -30.63 5.12
CA SER A 2 42.01 -29.67 6.12
C SER A 2 41.10 -28.70 5.37
N LEU A 3 39.82 -28.75 5.70
CA LEU A 3 38.74 -27.97 5.09
C LEU A 3 38.78 -26.54 5.64
N SER A 4 38.69 -25.56 4.74
CA SER A 4 38.49 -24.15 5.06
C SER A 4 37.15 -23.93 5.78
N PRO A 5 37.08 -23.08 6.82
CA PRO A 5 35.81 -22.74 7.46
C PRO A 5 35.11 -21.64 6.66
N GLY A 6 33.96 -22.01 6.11
CA GLY A 6 32.71 -21.26 6.11
C GLY A 6 32.77 -19.76 5.80
N THR A 7 32.47 -19.44 4.55
CA THR A 7 31.87 -18.16 4.15
C THR A 7 30.71 -17.86 5.09
N ARG A 8 30.88 -16.83 5.93
CA ARG A 8 29.77 -16.22 6.67
C ARG A 8 28.90 -15.58 5.59
N GLU A 9 27.74 -16.17 5.35
CA GLU A 9 26.67 -15.54 4.57
C GLU A 9 26.24 -14.31 5.38
N GLU A 10 26.89 -13.19 5.09
CA GLU A 10 26.54 -11.87 5.61
C GLU A 10 25.15 -11.59 5.06
N ALA A 11 24.13 -11.81 5.90
CA ALA A 11 22.75 -11.49 5.55
C ALA A 11 22.72 -10.00 5.22
N ALA A 12 22.74 -9.68 3.93
CA ALA A 12 22.68 -8.32 3.45
C ALA A 12 21.45 -7.69 4.07
N ASN A 13 21.65 -6.62 4.85
CA ASN A 13 20.51 -5.86 5.37
C ASN A 13 19.63 -5.48 4.17
N PRO A 14 18.30 -5.65 4.27
CA PRO A 14 17.42 -5.23 3.20
C PRO A 14 17.66 -3.74 2.91
N PRO A 15 17.64 -3.34 1.63
CA PRO A 15 17.85 -1.94 1.26
C PRO A 15 16.83 -1.07 2.01
N SER A 16 17.25 0.13 2.39
CA SER A 16 16.32 1.11 2.95
C SER A 16 15.21 1.42 1.93
N LEU A 17 14.05 1.91 2.39
CA LEU A 17 12.96 2.25 1.45
C LEU A 17 13.36 3.30 0.42
N ALA A 18 14.24 4.25 0.79
CA ALA A 18 14.76 5.25 -0.13
C ALA A 18 15.67 4.63 -1.21
N GLU A 19 16.54 3.69 -0.81
CA GLU A 19 17.35 2.91 -1.75
C GLU A 19 16.46 2.05 -2.66
N ALA A 20 15.41 1.43 -2.13
CA ALA A 20 14.48 0.65 -2.93
C ALA A 20 13.76 1.49 -3.99
N VAL A 21 13.35 2.72 -3.65
CA VAL A 21 12.79 3.68 -4.61
C VAL A 21 13.83 4.04 -5.67
N ALA A 22 15.07 4.34 -5.28
CA ALA A 22 16.15 4.66 -6.21
C ALA A 22 16.48 3.50 -7.15
N LEU A 23 16.56 2.26 -6.63
CA LEU A 23 16.76 1.06 -7.44
C LEU A 23 15.61 0.81 -8.41
N TRP A 24 14.37 1.08 -8.00
CA TRP A 24 13.21 0.97 -8.89
C TRP A 24 13.27 2.00 -10.02
N GLN A 25 13.61 3.24 -9.71
CA GLN A 25 13.77 4.31 -10.71
C GLN A 25 14.98 4.07 -11.65
N ALA A 26 16.02 3.39 -11.16
CA ALA A 26 17.13 2.92 -11.98
C ALA A 26 16.78 1.69 -12.85
N GLY A 27 15.59 1.09 -12.66
CA GLY A 27 15.17 -0.13 -13.35
C GLY A 27 15.80 -1.42 -12.81
N GLU A 28 16.48 -1.34 -11.66
CA GLU A 28 17.16 -2.47 -10.98
C GLU A 28 16.24 -3.23 -10.02
N LEU A 29 15.16 -2.59 -9.56
CA LEU A 29 14.12 -3.21 -8.73
C LEU A 29 12.78 -3.20 -9.48
N GLY A 30 12.06 -4.33 -9.47
CA GLY A 30 10.72 -4.39 -10.04
C GLY A 30 9.68 -3.67 -9.18
N ARG A 31 8.65 -3.09 -9.82
CA ARG A 31 7.54 -2.38 -9.14
C ARG A 31 6.89 -3.21 -8.04
N GLU A 32 6.57 -4.47 -8.31
CA GLU A 32 5.93 -5.36 -7.32
C GLU A 32 6.84 -5.63 -6.12
N ALA A 33 8.15 -5.66 -6.30
CA ALA A 33 9.09 -5.80 -5.20
C ALA A 33 9.12 -4.53 -4.33
N LEU A 34 9.10 -3.34 -4.94
CA LEU A 34 8.97 -2.08 -4.21
C LEU A 34 7.64 -2.01 -3.44
N VAL A 35 6.52 -2.35 -4.08
CA VAL A 35 5.20 -2.41 -3.42
C VAL A 35 5.22 -3.42 -2.28
N GLY A 36 5.84 -4.58 -2.46
CA GLY A 36 6.04 -5.57 -1.40
C GLY A 36 6.79 -4.98 -0.20
N GLN A 37 7.92 -4.30 -0.43
CA GLN A 37 8.70 -3.68 0.65
C GLN A 37 7.95 -2.55 1.37
N LEU A 38 7.18 -1.75 0.64
CA LEU A 38 6.35 -0.69 1.23
C LEU A 38 5.19 -1.27 2.05
N THR A 39 4.55 -2.33 1.56
CA THR A 39 3.35 -2.88 2.19
C THR A 39 3.63 -3.79 3.38
N THR A 40 4.86 -4.33 3.52
CA THR A 40 5.29 -5.10 4.70
C THR A 40 5.58 -4.24 5.92
N GLN A 41 5.66 -2.92 5.76
CA GLN A 41 5.81 -2.00 6.89
C GLN A 41 4.61 -2.11 7.83
N GLN A 42 4.91 -2.23 9.13
CA GLN A 42 3.89 -2.36 10.17
C GLN A 42 3.38 -0.99 10.65
N GLU A 43 4.22 0.04 10.53
CA GLU A 43 3.96 1.38 11.05
C GLU A 43 4.21 2.45 10.00
N GLY A 44 3.51 3.58 10.11
CA GLY A 44 3.67 4.71 9.18
C GLY A 44 4.98 5.48 9.35
N THR A 45 5.76 5.21 10.40
CA THR A 45 7.05 5.87 10.68
C THR A 45 8.02 5.71 9.53
N ALA A 46 8.15 4.50 8.97
CA ALA A 46 9.02 4.22 7.83
C ALA A 46 8.60 5.01 6.56
N VAL A 47 7.29 5.12 6.33
CA VAL A 47 6.75 5.89 5.19
C VAL A 47 6.99 7.39 5.38
N ARG A 48 6.81 7.89 6.60
CA ARG A 48 7.08 9.30 6.93
C ARG A 48 8.56 9.65 6.75
N SER A 49 9.48 8.78 7.20
CA SER A 49 10.92 8.96 6.98
C SER A 49 11.28 8.93 5.49
N LEU A 50 10.63 8.07 4.70
CA LEU A 50 10.79 8.07 3.24
C LEU A 50 10.30 9.39 2.63
N LEU A 51 9.11 9.86 3.02
CA LEU A 51 8.56 11.14 2.55
C LEU A 51 9.49 12.32 2.89
N GLU A 52 10.08 12.33 4.08
CA GLU A 52 11.10 13.31 4.48
C GLU A 52 12.30 13.26 3.56
N THR A 53 12.85 12.07 3.33
CA THR A 53 14.02 11.88 2.46
C THR A 53 13.75 12.36 1.03
N LEU A 54 12.60 12.01 0.46
CA LEU A 54 12.24 12.36 -0.92
C LEU A 54 11.87 13.83 -1.10
N SER A 55 11.44 14.51 -0.04
CA SER A 55 11.05 15.93 -0.08
C SER A 55 12.24 16.88 0.07
N VAL A 56 13.39 16.41 0.53
CA VAL A 56 14.60 17.25 0.67
C VAL A 56 15.13 17.63 -0.71
N GLY A 57 15.35 18.92 -0.93
CA GLY A 57 16.04 19.45 -2.12
C GLY A 57 15.20 19.55 -3.40
N HIS A 58 13.92 19.15 -3.38
CA HIS A 58 13.03 19.26 -4.53
C HIS A 58 12.06 20.42 -4.34
N PRO A 59 12.15 21.52 -5.13
CA PRO A 59 11.11 22.54 -5.10
C PRO A 59 9.78 21.89 -5.46
N GLU A 60 8.74 22.24 -4.71
CA GLU A 60 7.37 21.91 -5.12
C GLU A 60 7.16 22.46 -6.54
N HIS A 61 6.64 21.64 -7.45
CA HIS A 61 6.26 21.99 -8.83
C HIS A 61 7.35 21.90 -9.91
N GLU A 62 7.64 20.69 -10.36
CA GLU A 62 7.76 20.45 -11.82
C GLU A 62 6.84 19.29 -12.21
N GLY A 63 6.01 19.53 -13.23
CA GLY A 63 4.89 18.68 -13.58
C GLY A 63 5.36 17.36 -14.18
N LEU A 64 4.91 16.24 -13.59
CA LEU A 64 4.62 15.03 -14.35
C LEU A 64 3.81 15.49 -15.56
N GLY A 65 4.37 15.32 -16.76
CA GLY A 65 3.84 15.87 -18.01
C GLY A 65 2.32 15.71 -18.06
N ALA A 66 1.62 16.79 -18.44
CA ALA A 66 0.19 17.01 -18.25
C ALA A 66 -0.68 15.77 -18.56
N ALA A 67 -0.78 14.86 -17.61
CA ALA A 67 -1.77 13.81 -17.64
C ALA A 67 -3.11 14.52 -17.47
N ASP A 68 -3.97 14.40 -18.49
CA ASP A 68 -5.31 14.97 -18.46
C ASP A 68 -6.05 14.51 -17.19
N THR A 69 -6.94 15.35 -16.69
CA THR A 69 -7.72 15.10 -15.47
C THR A 69 -8.46 13.76 -15.55
N ALA A 70 -8.91 13.37 -16.74
CA ALA A 70 -9.52 12.06 -16.98
C ALA A 70 -8.56 10.89 -16.69
N GLY A 71 -7.29 11.02 -17.06
CA GLY A 71 -6.25 10.03 -16.79
C GLY A 71 -5.97 9.89 -15.31
N TRP A 72 -5.79 11.00 -14.60
CA TRP A 72 -5.62 10.99 -13.14
C TRP A 72 -6.83 10.41 -12.41
N ARG A 73 -8.04 10.70 -12.88
CA ARG A 73 -9.26 10.11 -12.33
C ARG A 73 -9.27 8.59 -12.53
N ALA A 74 -8.94 8.10 -13.72
CA ALA A 74 -8.86 6.66 -13.97
C ALA A 74 -7.79 5.98 -13.09
N GLU A 75 -6.62 6.61 -12.96
CA GLU A 75 -5.53 6.15 -12.11
C GLU A 75 -5.96 6.00 -10.64
N LEU A 76 -6.60 7.03 -10.07
CA LEU A 76 -7.07 7.02 -8.68
C LEU A 76 -8.21 6.02 -8.46
N LEU A 77 -9.13 5.88 -9.43
CA LEU A 77 -10.24 4.91 -9.31
C LEU A 77 -9.78 3.45 -9.41
N ALA A 78 -8.68 3.19 -10.10
CA ALA A 78 -8.07 1.87 -10.20
C ALA A 78 -7.07 1.58 -9.07
N SER A 79 -6.84 2.54 -8.17
CA SER A 79 -5.86 2.40 -7.09
C SER A 79 -6.36 1.51 -5.97
N ARG A 80 -5.44 0.70 -5.43
CA ARG A 80 -5.61 0.06 -4.12
C ARG A 80 -5.00 0.95 -3.04
N ALA A 81 -5.50 0.86 -1.81
CA ALA A 81 -4.98 1.63 -0.71
C ALA A 81 -4.42 0.75 0.41
N LYS A 82 -3.42 1.28 1.12
CA LYS A 82 -3.03 0.83 2.46
C LYS A 82 -2.91 2.05 3.36
N THR A 83 -3.32 1.92 4.61
CA THR A 83 -3.17 2.96 5.62
C THR A 83 -2.44 2.43 6.85
N TRP A 84 -1.70 3.32 7.49
CA TRP A 84 -1.09 3.12 8.80
C TRP A 84 -1.65 4.18 9.72
N PRO A 85 -2.60 3.87 10.61
CA PRO A 85 -3.27 4.89 11.43
C PRO A 85 -2.46 5.33 12.66
N HIS A 86 -1.47 4.54 13.09
CA HIS A 86 -0.68 4.76 14.31
C HIS A 86 0.72 4.12 14.18
N PRO A 87 1.77 4.61 14.87
CA PRO A 87 1.84 5.86 15.65
C PRO A 87 1.84 7.12 14.80
N GLU A 88 2.30 7.02 13.57
CA GLU A 88 2.33 8.10 12.59
C GLU A 88 1.35 7.78 11.46
N SER A 89 0.43 8.70 11.18
CA SER A 89 -0.57 8.46 10.13
C SER A 89 0.07 8.54 8.75
N ALA A 90 -0.10 7.49 7.96
CA ALA A 90 0.37 7.46 6.58
C ALA A 90 -0.59 6.66 5.68
N GLY A 91 -0.50 6.92 4.39
CA GLY A 91 -1.25 6.25 3.34
C GLY A 91 -0.39 5.96 2.12
N LEU A 92 -0.71 4.86 1.46
CA LEU A 92 -0.15 4.44 0.17
C LEU A 92 -1.32 4.18 -0.79
N LEU A 93 -1.30 4.82 -1.96
CA LEU A 93 -2.10 4.41 -3.11
C LEU A 93 -1.20 3.69 -4.12
N VAL A 94 -1.66 2.53 -4.56
CA VAL A 94 -1.02 1.72 -5.59
C VAL A 94 -1.91 1.78 -6.82
N GLY A 95 -1.64 2.75 -7.70
CA GLY A 95 -2.32 2.92 -8.99
C GLY A 95 -1.65 2.12 -10.11
N PRO A 96 -2.31 1.91 -11.26
CA PRO A 96 -1.75 1.17 -12.39
C PRO A 96 -0.36 1.64 -12.84
N GLN A 97 -0.12 2.94 -12.86
CA GLN A 97 1.10 3.57 -13.36
C GLN A 97 1.93 4.23 -12.25
N VAL A 98 1.29 4.68 -11.18
CA VAL A 98 1.98 5.45 -10.12
C VAL A 98 1.81 4.83 -8.74
N LEU A 99 2.76 5.12 -7.86
CA LEU A 99 2.60 4.91 -6.42
C LEU A 99 2.48 6.29 -5.76
N ILE A 100 1.57 6.46 -4.81
CA ILE A 100 1.41 7.73 -4.10
C ILE A 100 1.54 7.48 -2.61
N LEU A 101 2.51 8.15 -1.99
CA LEU A 101 2.73 8.13 -0.55
C LEU A 101 2.25 9.46 0.05
N THR A 102 1.64 9.42 1.22
CA THR A 102 1.21 10.63 1.94
C THR A 102 1.17 10.40 3.45
N ASP A 103 1.52 11.41 4.23
CA ASP A 103 1.25 11.48 5.68
C ASP A 103 0.16 12.52 6.02
N GLY A 104 -0.49 13.07 5.00
CA GLY A 104 -1.48 14.13 5.11
C GLY A 104 -0.89 15.54 5.17
N GLN A 105 0.40 15.69 5.46
CA GLN A 105 1.12 16.97 5.43
C GLN A 105 2.06 17.05 4.23
N ARG A 106 2.69 15.92 3.89
CA ARG A 106 3.60 15.71 2.78
C ARG A 106 3.06 14.57 1.94
N GLY A 107 3.32 14.65 0.65
CA GLY A 107 2.93 13.62 -0.29
C GLY A 107 3.92 13.57 -1.44
N VAL A 108 4.08 12.37 -2.00
CA VAL A 108 4.95 12.16 -3.15
C VAL A 108 4.25 11.21 -4.12
N VAL A 109 4.26 11.58 -5.40
CA VAL A 109 3.97 10.67 -6.50
C VAL A 109 5.28 10.07 -6.97
N LEU A 110 5.34 8.75 -6.98
CA LEU A 110 6.45 7.93 -7.44
C LEU A 110 6.11 7.36 -8.82
N THR A 111 7.03 7.56 -9.76
CA THR A 111 7.00 7.02 -11.12
C THR A 111 8.34 6.36 -11.46
N PRO A 112 8.43 5.48 -12.46
CA PRO A 112 9.71 4.93 -12.91
C PRO A 112 10.71 6.03 -13.29
N GLU A 113 10.24 7.16 -13.82
CA GLU A 113 11.08 8.26 -14.29
C GLU A 113 11.58 9.18 -13.16
N GLY A 114 11.07 9.00 -11.93
CA GLY A 114 11.40 9.88 -10.81
C GLY A 114 10.21 10.09 -9.88
N HIS A 115 10.26 11.15 -9.08
CA HIS A 115 9.20 11.47 -8.14
C HIS A 115 8.87 12.95 -8.10
N ARG A 116 7.67 13.24 -7.63
CA ARG A 116 7.15 14.60 -7.50
C ARG A 116 6.55 14.81 -6.12
N VAL A 117 6.97 15.89 -5.46
CA VAL A 117 6.40 16.34 -4.18
C VAL A 117 5.03 17.00 -4.42
N LEU A 118 4.09 16.69 -3.53
CA LEU A 118 2.72 17.20 -3.50
C LEU A 118 2.57 18.25 -2.41
N GLY A 119 1.83 19.31 -2.71
CA GLY A 119 1.47 20.33 -1.72
C GLY A 119 0.54 19.77 -0.65
N ALA A 120 0.60 20.35 0.55
CA ALA A 120 -0.07 19.84 1.75
C ALA A 120 -1.58 19.59 1.58
N SER A 121 -2.31 20.45 0.86
CA SER A 121 -3.76 20.29 0.64
C SER A 121 -4.10 19.02 -0.17
N VAL A 122 -3.27 18.71 -1.16
CA VAL A 122 -3.42 17.49 -1.98
C VAL A 122 -3.05 16.27 -1.13
N SER A 123 -1.96 16.35 -0.38
CA SER A 123 -1.51 15.30 0.54
C SER A 123 -2.59 14.92 1.56
N ALA A 124 -3.23 15.92 2.19
CA ALA A 124 -4.35 15.71 3.12
C ALA A 124 -5.54 15.01 2.45
N SER A 125 -5.92 15.46 1.25
CA SER A 125 -7.02 14.87 0.49
C SER A 125 -6.74 13.41 0.10
N LEU A 126 -5.49 13.11 -0.27
CA LEU A 126 -5.07 11.76 -0.60
C LEU A 126 -5.06 10.84 0.62
N LEU A 127 -4.68 11.33 1.80
CA LEU A 127 -4.74 10.54 3.03
C LEU A 127 -6.19 10.14 3.35
N LEU A 128 -7.13 11.09 3.21
CA LEU A 128 -8.56 10.80 3.37
C LEU A 128 -9.07 9.81 2.33
N LEU A 129 -8.61 9.90 1.08
CA LEU A 129 -8.94 8.93 0.04
C LEU A 129 -8.44 7.52 0.40
N CYS A 130 -7.18 7.38 0.84
CA CYS A 130 -6.63 6.11 1.30
C CYS A 130 -7.50 5.48 2.41
N GLN A 131 -7.86 6.30 3.41
CA GLN A 131 -8.71 5.86 4.51
C GLN A 131 -10.10 5.43 4.04
N THR A 132 -10.68 6.18 3.10
CA THR A 132 -12.00 5.87 2.52
C THR A 132 -11.98 4.54 1.77
N ILE A 133 -10.96 4.28 0.95
CA ILE A 133 -10.81 3.02 0.21
C ILE A 133 -10.68 1.84 1.20
N VAL A 134 -9.79 1.95 2.19
CA VAL A 134 -9.61 0.89 3.19
C VAL A 134 -10.88 0.63 4.00
N MET A 135 -11.61 1.67 4.38
CA MET A 135 -12.90 1.52 5.06
C MET A 135 -13.95 0.84 4.18
N ALA A 136 -13.99 1.18 2.89
CA ALA A 136 -14.90 0.55 1.94
C ALA A 136 -14.57 -0.95 1.76
N ASP A 137 -13.29 -1.30 1.62
CA ASP A 137 -12.84 -2.69 1.51
C ASP A 137 -13.26 -3.49 2.75
N HIS A 138 -13.03 -2.96 3.96
CA HIS A 138 -13.44 -3.62 5.21
C HIS A 138 -14.96 -3.78 5.34
N ALA A 139 -15.75 -2.82 4.84
CA ALA A 139 -17.21 -2.91 4.87
C ALA A 139 -17.72 -4.02 3.94
N VAL A 140 -17.12 -4.17 2.76
CA VAL A 140 -17.42 -5.26 1.83
C VAL A 140 -17.05 -6.61 2.43
N ASP A 141 -15.84 -6.75 2.98
CA ASP A 141 -15.39 -7.99 3.63
C ASP A 141 -16.33 -8.41 4.77
N ALA A 142 -16.76 -7.45 5.60
CA ALA A 142 -17.68 -7.70 6.70
C ALA A 142 -19.06 -8.17 6.21
N GLN A 143 -19.55 -7.62 5.11
CA GLN A 143 -20.80 -8.03 4.49
C GLN A 143 -20.72 -9.46 3.94
N GLU A 144 -19.67 -9.80 3.20
CA GLU A 144 -19.45 -11.13 2.65
C GLU A 144 -19.33 -12.20 3.76
N LEU A 145 -18.59 -11.89 4.82
CA LEU A 145 -18.51 -12.75 6.01
C LEU A 145 -19.88 -12.96 6.67
N GLY A 146 -20.72 -11.92 6.71
CA GLY A 146 -22.10 -12.01 7.19
C GLY A 146 -22.94 -12.97 6.34
N THR A 147 -22.87 -12.87 5.02
CA THR A 147 -23.57 -13.75 4.08
C THR A 147 -23.13 -15.21 4.23
N LEU A 148 -21.83 -15.47 4.33
CA LEU A 148 -21.29 -16.83 4.53
C LEU A 148 -21.76 -17.44 5.86
N ARG A 149 -21.81 -16.65 6.94
CA ARG A 149 -22.36 -17.09 8.23
C ARG A 149 -23.84 -17.43 8.13
N GLN A 150 -24.61 -16.63 7.42
CA GLN A 150 -26.05 -16.86 7.23
C GLN A 150 -26.31 -18.14 6.43
N GLN A 151 -25.58 -18.35 5.32
CA GLN A 151 -25.67 -19.59 4.53
C GLN A 151 -25.32 -20.83 5.37
N ARG A 152 -24.34 -20.73 6.26
CA ARG A 152 -23.99 -21.82 7.18
C ARG A 152 -25.11 -22.11 8.17
N ILE A 153 -25.76 -21.09 8.72
CA ILE A 153 -26.90 -21.26 9.63
C ILE A 153 -28.06 -21.95 8.90
N GLU A 154 -28.39 -21.48 7.70
CA GLU A 154 -29.48 -22.04 6.88
C GLU A 154 -29.20 -23.49 6.47
N SER A 155 -27.95 -23.80 6.10
CA SER A 155 -27.50 -25.16 5.76
C SER A 155 -27.46 -26.10 6.98
N THR A 156 -27.20 -25.57 8.18
CA THR A 156 -27.21 -26.38 9.43
C THR A 156 -28.63 -26.56 9.97
N SER A 157 -29.51 -25.58 9.75
CA SER A 157 -30.91 -25.62 10.18
C SER A 157 -31.75 -26.59 9.32
N THR A 158 -31.37 -26.84 8.07
CA THR A 158 -32.04 -27.82 7.21
C THR A 158 -31.71 -29.26 7.61
N SER A 159 -30.50 -29.53 8.10
CA SER A 159 -30.10 -30.88 8.56
C SER A 159 -30.73 -31.33 9.89
N LEU A 160 -31.27 -30.42 10.70
CA LEU A 160 -31.88 -30.74 12.01
C LEU A 160 -33.40 -30.96 11.95
N SER A 161 -34.06 -30.59 10.85
CA SER A 161 -35.52 -30.76 10.68
C SER A 161 -35.94 -32.11 10.09
N GLU A 162 -34.99 -32.96 9.67
CA GLU A 162 -35.25 -34.30 9.11
C GLU A 162 -35.03 -35.46 10.11
N ILE A 163 -34.73 -35.17 11.37
CA ILE A 163 -34.58 -36.23 12.39
C ILE A 163 -35.99 -36.65 12.86
N GLU A 164 -36.51 -37.73 12.29
CA GLU A 164 -37.63 -38.48 12.88
C GLU A 164 -37.28 -38.85 14.34
N PRO A 165 -38.14 -38.55 15.33
CA PRO A 165 -37.92 -39.01 16.69
C PRO A 165 -37.96 -40.53 16.71
N LEU A 166 -36.86 -41.16 17.14
CA LEU A 166 -36.80 -42.61 17.35
C LEU A 166 -37.83 -43.01 18.43
N PRO A 167 -38.59 -44.10 18.21
CA PRO A 167 -39.55 -44.62 19.18
C PRO A 167 -38.90 -45.18 20.44
#